data_AF-A0A822HF13-F1
#
_entry.id   AF-A0A822HF13-F1
#
_cell.length_a   1.000
_cell.length_b   1.000
_cell.length_c   1.000
_cell.angle_alpha   90.00
_cell.angle_beta   90.00
_cell.angle_gamma   90.00
#
_symmetry.space_group_name_H-M   'P 1'
#
loop_
_entity.id
_entity.type
_entity.pdbx_description
1 polymer ?
#
loop_
_entity_poly.entity_id
_entity_poly.type
_entity_poly.pdbx_seq_one_letter_code
_entity_poly.pdbx_strand_id
1 'polypeptide(L)' 'VPVGTIVKKINGNIVCELRKHEQKFIAARGGLGGKGNYYFLSNMNRAPTECELGANGDRKKYKLELQLIAHFGLVNYSFA' A
#
# COMPACT_ATOMS: atom_id res chain seq x y z
N VAL A 1 1.53 11.11 1.53
CA VAL A 1 1.83 11.75 0.22
C VAL A 1 0.99 13.01 0.10
N PRO A 2 1.36 13.97 -0.77
CA PRO A 2 0.59 15.20 -0.95
C PRO A 2 -0.84 14.94 -1.46
N VAL A 3 -1.76 15.85 -1.18
CA VAL A 3 -3.12 15.83 -1.75
C VAL A 3 -3.01 16.07 -3.26
N GLY A 4 -3.81 15.32 -4.05
CA GLY A 4 -3.71 15.29 -5.51
C GLY A 4 -2.76 14.22 -6.05
N THR A 5 -2.22 13.34 -5.20
CA THR A 5 -1.37 12.23 -5.67
C THR A 5 -2.21 11.15 -6.36
N ILE A 6 -1.83 10.80 -7.59
CA ILE A 6 -2.37 9.70 -8.38
C ILE A 6 -1.42 8.50 -8.25
N VAL A 7 -1.97 7.36 -7.85
CA VAL A 7 -1.26 6.08 -7.73
C VAL A 7 -1.57 5.24 -8.97
N LYS A 8 -0.53 4.92 -9.75
CA LYS A 8 -0.62 4.05 -10.94
C LYS A 8 0.17 2.77 -10.74
N LYS A 9 -0.31 1.67 -11.29
CA LYS A 9 0.50 0.46 -11.49
C LYS A 9 1.56 0.73 -12.56
N ILE A 10 2.59 -0.11 -12.63
CA ILE A 10 3.65 0.00 -13.64
C ILE A 10 3.08 -0.06 -15.07
N ASN A 11 2.00 -0.81 -15.28
CA ASN A 11 1.33 -0.91 -16.58
C ASN A 11 0.50 0.34 -16.97
N GLY A 12 0.53 1.40 -16.17
CA GLY A 12 -0.19 2.66 -16.45
C GLY A 12 -1.59 2.76 -15.85
N ASN A 13 -2.16 1.66 -15.34
CA ASN A 13 -3.51 1.67 -14.77
C ASN A 13 -3.55 2.47 -13.46
N ILE A 14 -4.44 3.46 -13.39
CA ILE A 14 -4.71 4.20 -12.16
C ILE A 14 -5.44 3.28 -11.19
N VAL A 15 -4.94 3.19 -9.95
CA VAL A 15 -5.54 2.38 -8.89
C VAL A 15 -6.13 3.21 -7.76
N CYS A 16 -5.64 4.44 -7.57
CA CYS A 16 -6.15 5.33 -6.55
C CYS A 16 -5.78 6.78 -6.86
N GLU A 17 -6.64 7.70 -6.46
CA GLU A 17 -6.36 9.13 -6.42
C GLU A 17 -6.63 9.65 -5.01
N LEU A 18 -5.63 10.29 -4.42
CA LEU A 18 -5.66 10.78 -3.05
C LEU A 18 -6.03 12.27 -3.10
N ARG A 19 -7.32 12.56 -3.18
CA ARG A 19 -7.86 13.91 -3.41
C ARG A 19 -8.21 14.67 -2.12
N LYS A 20 -8.28 13.99 -0.97
CA LYS A 20 -8.60 14.60 0.32
C LYS A 20 -7.42 14.50 1.28
N HIS A 21 -7.33 15.47 2.19
CA HIS A 21 -6.42 15.38 3.32
C HIS A 21 -6.73 14.13 4.15
N GLU A 22 -5.69 13.49 4.68
CA GLU A 22 -5.75 12.22 5.43
C GLU A 22 -6.32 11.00 4.70
N GLN A 23 -6.66 11.11 3.41
CA GLN A 23 -7.13 9.96 2.64
C GLN A 23 -6.04 8.88 2.59
N LYS A 24 -6.41 7.63 2.89
CA LYS A 24 -5.50 6.48 2.93
C LYS A 24 -5.83 5.50 1.81
N PHE A 25 -4.80 4.88 1.27
CA PHE A 25 -4.89 3.78 0.31
C PHE A 25 -3.96 2.66 0.76
N ILE A 26 -4.49 1.44 0.84
CA ILE A 26 -3.70 0.25 1.20
C ILE A 26 -2.96 -0.21 -0.06
N ALA A 27 -1.71 0.21 -0.20
CA ALA A 27 -0.87 -0.13 -1.35
C ALA A 27 -0.45 -1.60 -1.38
N ALA A 28 -0.25 -2.21 -0.22
CA ALA A 28 0.08 -3.62 -0.08
C ALA A 28 -0.43 -4.12 1.28
N ARG A 29 -0.94 -5.36 1.31
CA ARG A 29 -1.30 -6.03 2.56
C ARG A 29 -0.12 -6.85 3.07
N GLY A 30 0.06 -6.87 4.39
CA GLY A 30 0.94 -7.83 5.03
C GLY A 30 0.47 -9.26 4.78
N GLY A 31 1.40 -10.21 4.86
CA GLY A 31 1.06 -11.63 4.78
C GLY A 31 0.32 -12.09 6.04
N LEU A 32 -0.37 -13.22 5.92
CA LEU A 32 -1.02 -13.85 7.07
C LEU A 32 0.02 -14.33 8.07
N GLY A 33 -0.26 -14.15 9.37
CA GLY A 33 0.58 -14.68 10.43
C GLY A 33 0.65 -16.20 10.37
N GLY A 34 1.84 -16.73 10.64
CA GLY A 34 2.06 -18.16 10.77
C GLY A 34 1.34 -18.72 12.00
N LYS A 35 1.21 -20.03 12.06
CA LYS A 35 0.55 -20.72 13.17
C LYS A 35 1.60 -21.37 14.07
N GLY A 36 1.57 -21.01 15.34
CA GLY A 36 2.39 -21.67 16.36
C GLY A 36 1.90 -23.10 16.63
N ASN A 37 2.73 -23.89 17.28
CA ASN A 37 2.44 -25.28 17.59
C ASN A 37 1.12 -25.52 18.35
N TYR A 38 0.71 -24.59 19.21
CA TYR A 38 -0.57 -24.66 19.92
C TYR A 38 -1.78 -24.84 18.98
N TYR A 39 -1.71 -24.28 17.76
CA TYR A 39 -2.77 -24.46 16.77
C TYR A 39 -2.94 -25.92 16.34
N PHE A 40 -1.86 -26.71 16.35
CA PHE A 40 -1.83 -28.11 15.93
C PHE A 40 -2.09 -29.10 17.07
N LEU A 41 -2.39 -28.60 18.27
CA LEU A 41 -2.71 -29.42 19.42
C LEU A 41 -3.99 -30.22 19.15
N SER A 42 -3.93 -31.55 19.31
CA SER A 42 -5.09 -32.42 19.18
C SER A 42 -5.07 -33.54 20.23
N ASN A 43 -6.19 -34.23 20.43
CA ASN A 43 -6.26 -35.35 21.38
C ASN A 43 -5.24 -36.46 21.06
N MET A 44 -4.89 -36.63 19.78
CA MET A 44 -3.90 -37.60 19.31
C MET A 44 -2.46 -37.04 19.35
N ASN A 45 -2.28 -35.72 19.31
CA ASN A 45 -0.97 -35.07 19.37
C ASN A 45 -0.98 -33.94 20.41
N ARG A 46 -0.59 -34.27 21.65
CA ARG A 46 -0.57 -33.34 22.79
C ARG A 46 0.70 -32.49 22.87
N ALA A 47 1.73 -32.80 22.09
CA ALA A 47 2.99 -32.05 22.06
C ALA A 47 3.45 -31.83 20.60
N PRO A 48 2.68 -31.07 19.80
CA PRO A 48 3.06 -30.77 18.42
C PRO A 48 4.37 -29.98 18.37
N THR A 49 5.27 -30.42 17.50
CA THR A 49 6.54 -29.75 17.16
C THR A 49 6.44 -28.94 15.86
N GLU A 50 5.31 -29.07 15.16
CA GLU A 50 5.04 -28.40 13.90
C GLU A 50 4.68 -26.93 14.12
N CYS A 51 5.07 -26.09 13.16
CA CYS A 51 4.64 -24.70 13.06
C CYS A 51 4.50 -24.32 11.58
N GLU A 52 3.59 -23.40 11.29
CA GLU A 52 3.41 -22.84 9.95
C GLU A 52 4.09 -21.48 9.91
N LEU A 53 4.95 -21.28 8.91
CA LEU A 53 5.57 -19.97 8.68
C LEU A 53 4.52 -18.97 8.18
N GLY A 54 4.72 -17.68 8.48
CA GLY A 54 3.86 -16.63 7.96
C GLY A 54 3.87 -16.59 6.44
N ALA A 55 2.71 -16.31 5.86
CA ALA A 55 2.60 -16.12 4.42
C ALA A 55 3.36 -14.86 3.98
N ASN A 56 3.81 -14.85 2.73
CA ASN A 56 4.42 -13.66 2.16
C ASN A 56 3.36 -12.56 1.96
N GLY A 57 3.71 -11.33 2.33
CA GLY A 57 2.88 -10.17 2.04
C GLY A 57 2.92 -9.74 0.58
N ASP A 58 1.99 -8.88 0.22
CA ASP A 58 1.96 -8.27 -1.12
C ASP A 58 3.25 -7.49 -1.38
N ARG A 59 3.90 -7.77 -2.52
CA ARG A 59 4.96 -6.92 -3.07
C ARG A 59 4.47 -6.29 -4.36
N LYS A 60 4.19 -4.99 -4.31
CA LYS A 60 3.67 -4.21 -5.43
C LYS A 60 4.53 -2.98 -5.67
N LYS A 61 4.74 -2.65 -6.93
CA LYS A 61 5.43 -1.43 -7.37
C LYS A 61 4.40 -0.50 -8.00
N TYR A 62 4.49 0.77 -7.64
CA TYR A 62 3.59 1.82 -8.12
C TYR A 62 4.39 3.01 -8.63
N LYS A 63 3.81 3.71 -9.61
CA LYS A 63 4.23 5.04 -10.03
C LYS A 63 3.33 6.06 -9.35
N LEU A 64 3.93 7.01 -8.64
CA LEU A 64 3.20 8.10 -7.99
C LEU A 64 3.39 9.36 -8.83
N GLU A 65 2.28 9.97 -9.23
CA GLU A 65 2.28 11.22 -9.98
C GLU A 65 1.48 12.25 -9.18
N LEU A 66 2.03 13.44 -8.99
CA LEU A 66 1.32 14.52 -8.32
C LEU A 66 0.58 15.35 -9.37
N GLN A 67 -0.74 15.38 -9.30
CA GLN A 67 -1.52 16.33 -10.10
C GLN A 67 -1.43 17.69 -9.43
N LEU A 68 -0.49 18.52 -9.91
CA LEU A 68 -0.35 19.89 -9.48
C LEU A 68 -1.53 20.70 -9.98
N ILE A 69 -2.38 21.15 -9.06
CA ILE A 69 -3.23 22.31 -9.25
C ILE A 69 -2.46 23.44 -8.58
N ALA A 70 -1.98 24.41 -9.36
CA ALA A 70 -1.33 25.59 -8.81
C ALA A 70 -2.31 26.28 -7.87
N HIS A 71 -2.02 26.29 -6.56
CA HIS A 71 -2.88 26.96 -5.58
C HIS A 71 -2.75 28.49 -5.72
N PHE A 72 -1.58 28.96 -6.14
CA PHE A 72 -1.31 30.34 -6.54
C PHE A 72 -0.35 30.30 -7.74
N GLY A 73 -0.79 30.83 -8.88
CA GLY A 73 0.04 31.04 -10.06
C GLY A 73 0.23 32.53 -10.28
N LEU A 74 1.30 33.10 -9.73
CA LEU A 74 1.80 34.40 -10.18
C LEU A 74 2.75 34.14 -11.36
N VAL A 75 2.26 34.37 -12.58
CA VAL A 75 3.10 34.50 -13.77
C VAL A 75 2.96 35.94 -14.24
N ASN A 76 3.94 36.78 -13.93
CA ASN A 76 4.18 38.11 -14.51
C ASN A 76 5.71 38.28 -14.56
N TYR A 77 6.35 38.89 -15.56
CA TYR A 77 5.92 40.01 -16.40
C TYR A 77 6.62 39.97 -17.77
N SER A 78 5.93 40.45 -18.81
CA SER A 78 6.42 40.58 -20.18
C SER A 78 7.47 41.69 -20.27
N PHE A 79 8.64 41.41 -20.87
CA PHE A 79 9.46 42.46 -21.45
C PHE A 79 9.07 42.60 -22.93
N ALA A 80 8.36 43.69 -23.21
CA ALA A 80 8.34 44.32 -24.52
C ALA A 80 9.73 44.89 -24.85
#